data_AF-A0AAJ0H608-F1
#
_entry.id   AF-A0AAJ0H608-F1
#
_cell.length_a   1.000
_cell.length_b   1.000
_cell.length_c   1.000
_cell.angle_alpha   90.00
_cell.angle_beta   90.00
_cell.angle_gamma   90.00
#
_symmetry.space_group_name_H-M   'P 1'
#
loop_
_entity.id
_entity.type
_entity.pdbx_description
1 polymer ?
#
loop_
_entity_poly.entity_id
_entity_poly.type
_entity_poly.pdbx_seq_one_letter_code
_entity_poly.pdbx_strand_id
1 'polypeptide(L)'
;RLTECEDLVPTLSTKAAVYSGIISTEVPMLTAPCETANCTWPLIPTLAACGECSPVTVSQVCNQTARTCTYSTASGNAMENPMDSAGRSTFRVSPSNGTLHPMASTTRAYFSVFDMLSLTHPDGEDPSVTGTECALWFCIQALSLNTTEGSQFENVVANWSTTALKRGGSGAHGTEHVFVNMSASKLNTDNGTRYAVTHEAITALRSFMTAITSGTVQADASALDYTSDWVEAMWNATAGGMDSLDRWIATFAASMSTEIRRSGKLSSDSGSGKRYDGSAMQLAPFIRVQWYWLVYPAFMIVLSVYFLLHTIIASARDGVSVWKSGALPMLFCRIDDNIHDRVGDGMDVPDGLEERVGDVCVAMYRGENGQWGFRTASGDGE
;
A
#
# COMPACT_ATOMS: atom_id res chain seq x y z
N ARG A 1 8.85 57.33 1.90
CA ARG A 1 7.86 56.23 1.95
C ARG A 1 8.09 55.40 0.70
N LEU A 2 8.90 54.35 0.83
CA LEU A 2 9.07 53.34 -0.21
C LEU A 2 7.78 52.53 -0.23
N THR A 3 7.00 52.65 -1.29
CA THR A 3 5.93 51.69 -1.60
C THR A 3 6.65 50.40 -2.00
N GLU A 4 6.67 49.42 -1.10
CA GLU A 4 7.01 48.04 -1.43
C GLU A 4 6.13 47.59 -2.59
N CYS A 5 6.72 47.46 -3.78
CA CYS A 5 6.29 46.41 -4.69
C CYS A 5 6.66 45.12 -3.97
N GLU A 6 5.72 44.55 -3.22
CA GLU A 6 5.87 43.18 -2.73
C GLU A 6 5.81 42.30 -3.98
N ASP A 7 6.97 42.03 -4.58
CA ASP A 7 7.08 41.10 -5.68
C ASP A 7 6.49 39.78 -5.21
N LEU A 8 5.38 39.37 -5.81
CA LEU A 8 4.74 38.10 -5.51
C LEU A 8 5.68 36.99 -5.98
N VAL A 9 6.40 36.40 -5.03
CA VAL A 9 7.41 35.36 -5.28
C VAL A 9 6.96 34.06 -4.60
N PRO A 10 7.13 32.89 -5.26
CA PRO A 10 6.84 31.61 -4.63
C PRO A 10 7.69 31.37 -3.38
N THR A 11 7.15 30.60 -2.44
CA THR A 11 7.92 30.18 -1.25
C THR A 11 9.14 29.34 -1.67
N LEU A 12 10.16 29.28 -0.81
CA LEU A 12 11.36 28.49 -1.09
C LEU A 12 11.05 27.01 -1.30
N SER A 13 10.05 26.45 -0.60
CA SER A 13 9.60 25.07 -0.79
C SER A 13 9.03 24.86 -2.20
N THR A 14 8.24 25.81 -2.69
CA THR A 14 7.69 25.76 -4.06
C THR A 14 8.78 25.92 -5.11
N LYS A 15 9.77 26.80 -4.90
CA LYS A 15 10.93 26.89 -5.79
C LYS A 15 11.73 25.59 -5.83
N ALA A 16 11.95 24.96 -4.67
CA ALA A 16 12.64 23.67 -4.59
C ALA A 16 11.89 22.58 -5.35
N ALA A 17 10.56 22.52 -5.24
CA ALA A 17 9.74 21.57 -5.99
C ALA A 17 9.85 21.77 -7.50
N VAL A 18 9.91 23.01 -7.98
CA VAL A 18 10.15 23.30 -9.40
C VAL A 18 11.54 22.79 -9.83
N TYR A 19 12.59 23.07 -9.07
CA TYR A 19 13.94 22.59 -9.38
C TYR A 19 14.02 21.05 -9.39
N SER A 20 13.45 20.40 -8.38
CA SER A 20 13.34 18.94 -8.35
C SER A 20 12.54 18.40 -9.52
N GLY A 21 11.47 19.09 -9.95
CA GLY A 21 10.66 18.67 -11.09
C GLY A 21 11.37 18.75 -12.43
N ILE A 22 12.33 19.66 -12.59
CA ILE A 22 13.11 19.82 -13.83
C ILE A 22 14.28 18.84 -13.88
N ILE A 23 15.00 18.69 -12.76
CA ILE A 23 16.31 18.05 -12.72
C ILE A 23 16.24 16.60 -12.21
N SER A 24 15.27 16.27 -11.35
CA SER A 24 15.18 14.94 -10.74
C SER A 24 14.56 13.92 -11.68
N THR A 25 15.05 12.68 -11.60
CA THR A 25 14.49 11.53 -12.31
C THR A 25 13.28 10.93 -11.60
N GLU A 26 13.20 11.10 -10.28
CA GLU A 26 12.16 10.49 -9.44
C GLU A 26 11.70 11.47 -8.36
N VAL A 27 10.38 11.55 -8.16
CA VAL A 27 9.78 12.39 -7.13
C VAL A 27 9.24 11.49 -6.01
N PRO A 28 9.66 11.70 -4.75
CA PRO A 28 9.14 10.92 -3.64
C PRO A 28 7.65 11.21 -3.44
N MET A 29 6.85 10.15 -3.30
CA MET A 29 5.44 10.24 -2.93
C MET A 29 5.24 10.67 -1.47
N LEU A 30 4.14 11.35 -1.17
CA LEU A 30 3.77 11.67 0.20
C LEU A 30 3.26 10.42 0.92
N THR A 31 3.84 10.09 2.06
CA THR A 31 3.40 8.99 2.90
C THR A 31 2.20 9.40 3.76
N ALA A 32 1.16 8.57 3.73
CA ALA A 32 0.02 8.65 4.63
C ALA A 32 0.32 7.84 5.92
N PRO A 33 -0.12 8.31 7.09
CA PRO A 33 0.09 7.59 8.34
C PRO A 33 -0.71 6.29 8.35
N CYS A 34 -0.02 5.15 8.49
CA CYS A 34 -0.62 3.81 8.60
C CYS A 34 -0.03 3.07 9.79
N GLU A 35 -0.87 2.64 10.73
CA GLU A 35 -0.42 2.01 11.98
C GLU A 35 -0.29 0.48 11.90
N THR A 36 -1.02 -0.19 11.01
CA THR A 36 -1.13 -1.66 10.99
C THR A 36 -0.43 -2.35 9.83
N ALA A 37 0.44 -1.63 9.11
CA ALA A 37 1.13 -2.04 7.87
C ALA A 37 0.22 -2.35 6.66
N ASN A 38 -1.07 -2.57 6.86
CA ASN A 38 -2.07 -2.77 5.81
C ASN A 38 -3.20 -1.75 5.97
N CYS A 39 -3.19 -0.69 5.16
CA CYS A 39 -4.19 0.38 5.20
C CYS A 39 -4.75 0.65 3.81
N THR A 40 -6.01 1.02 3.72
CA THR A 40 -6.66 1.44 2.47
C THR A 40 -7.45 2.71 2.70
N TRP A 41 -7.40 3.64 1.76
CA TRP A 41 -8.18 4.88 1.81
C TRP A 41 -9.22 4.90 0.69
N PRO A 42 -10.36 5.59 0.90
CA PRO A 42 -11.24 5.92 -0.20
C PRO A 42 -10.53 6.83 -1.21
N LEU A 43 -11.10 6.99 -2.40
CA LEU A 43 -10.56 7.91 -3.40
C LEU A 43 -10.44 9.33 -2.84
N ILE A 44 -9.25 9.92 -2.93
CA ILE A 44 -8.98 11.25 -2.36
C ILE A 44 -8.85 12.27 -3.50
N PRO A 45 -9.78 13.24 -3.62
CA PRO A 45 -9.62 14.37 -4.52
C PRO A 45 -8.63 15.38 -3.95
N THR A 46 -7.64 15.75 -4.73
CA THR A 46 -6.60 16.69 -4.33
C THR A 46 -6.24 17.67 -5.44
N LEU A 47 -5.80 18.88 -5.05
CA LEU A 47 -5.22 19.83 -5.98
C LEU A 47 -3.82 19.36 -6.36
N ALA A 48 -3.52 19.42 -7.65
CA ALA A 48 -2.31 18.92 -8.26
C ALA A 48 -1.87 19.85 -9.40
N ALA A 49 -0.71 19.54 -9.98
CA ALA A 49 -0.27 20.08 -11.25
C ALA A 49 -0.40 18.99 -12.32
N CYS A 50 -0.77 19.42 -13.52
CA CYS A 50 -0.79 18.60 -14.72
C CYS A 50 0.05 19.31 -15.78
N GLY A 51 0.62 18.55 -16.70
CA GLY A 51 1.38 19.10 -17.81
C GLY A 51 1.33 18.20 -19.02
N GLU A 52 1.52 18.81 -20.19
CA GLU A 52 1.63 18.12 -21.47
C GLU A 52 2.57 18.89 -22.40
N CYS A 53 3.18 18.16 -23.33
CA CYS A 53 3.98 18.73 -24.41
C CYS A 53 3.37 18.26 -25.74
N SER A 54 3.34 19.14 -26.73
CA SER A 54 2.74 18.85 -28.04
C SER A 54 3.60 19.40 -29.16
N PRO A 55 3.78 18.63 -30.26
CA PRO A 55 4.59 19.09 -31.38
C PRO A 55 3.90 20.28 -32.05
N VAL A 56 4.68 21.29 -32.43
CA VAL A 56 4.20 22.48 -33.13
C VAL A 56 4.97 22.68 -34.44
N THR A 57 4.30 23.29 -35.41
CA THR A 57 4.90 23.60 -36.69
C THR A 57 5.91 24.73 -36.56
N VAL A 58 7.09 24.53 -37.13
CA VAL A 58 8.14 25.55 -37.22
C VAL A 58 8.12 26.19 -38.59
N SER A 59 8.07 27.52 -38.62
CA SER A 59 8.23 28.32 -39.83
C SER A 59 9.70 28.68 -40.03
N GLN A 60 10.16 28.68 -41.28
CA GLN A 60 11.54 29.01 -41.65
C GLN A 60 11.55 30.17 -42.64
N VAL A 61 12.35 31.20 -42.33
CA VAL A 61 12.58 32.35 -43.20
C VAL A 61 14.08 32.57 -43.34
N CYS A 62 14.62 32.39 -44.55
CA CYS A 62 16.05 32.56 -44.82
C CYS A 62 16.35 33.85 -45.58
N ASN A 63 17.28 34.63 -45.06
CA ASN A 63 17.83 35.82 -45.69
C ASN A 63 19.15 35.47 -46.40
N GLN A 64 19.11 35.42 -47.73
CA GLN A 64 20.26 35.08 -48.57
C GLN A 64 21.38 36.12 -48.50
N THR A 65 21.05 37.40 -48.28
CA THR A 65 22.04 38.48 -48.20
C THR A 65 22.81 38.45 -46.89
N ALA A 66 22.12 38.17 -45.78
CA ALA A 66 22.72 38.01 -44.46
C ALA A 66 23.30 36.60 -44.23
N ARG A 67 22.98 35.63 -45.11
CA ARG A 67 23.29 34.20 -44.96
C ARG A 67 22.78 33.62 -43.64
N THR A 68 21.58 34.01 -43.21
CA THR A 68 20.95 33.53 -41.96
C THR A 68 19.56 32.97 -42.23
N CYS A 69 19.17 31.95 -41.46
CA CYS A 69 17.81 31.41 -41.42
C CYS A 69 17.23 31.63 -40.03
N THR A 70 16.05 32.23 -39.98
CA THR A 70 15.24 32.37 -38.77
C THR A 70 14.19 31.27 -38.74
N TYR A 71 14.20 30.49 -37.67
CA TYR A 71 13.21 29.48 -37.37
C TYR A 71 12.30 29.99 -36.27
N SER A 72 10.98 29.94 -36.46
CA SER A 72 10.04 30.46 -35.47
C SER A 72 8.80 29.59 -35.29
N THR A 73 8.35 29.46 -34.05
CA THR A 73 7.07 28.83 -33.71
C THR A 73 5.94 29.85 -33.83
N ALA A 74 4.71 29.36 -33.99
CA ALA A 74 3.52 30.22 -34.11
C ALA A 74 3.26 31.08 -32.86
N SER A 75 3.83 30.71 -31.71
CA SER A 75 3.66 31.40 -30.44
C SER A 75 4.65 32.56 -30.22
N GLY A 76 5.66 32.68 -31.11
CA GLY A 76 6.64 33.77 -31.11
C GLY A 76 8.05 33.40 -30.66
N ASN A 77 8.33 32.15 -30.28
CA ASN A 77 9.71 31.71 -30.05
C ASN A 77 10.45 31.64 -31.39
N ALA A 78 11.60 32.31 -31.49
CA ALA A 78 12.39 32.33 -32.71
C ALA A 78 13.87 32.16 -32.40
N MET A 79 14.59 31.45 -33.27
CA MET A 79 16.05 31.39 -33.26
C MET A 79 16.58 31.70 -34.65
N GLU A 80 17.67 32.45 -34.69
CA GLU A 80 18.38 32.75 -35.93
C GLU A 80 19.68 31.95 -35.95
N ASN A 81 19.95 31.28 -37.07
CA ASN A 81 21.16 30.49 -37.27
C ASN A 81 21.79 30.81 -38.63
N PRO A 82 23.12 30.87 -38.73
CA PRO A 82 23.79 30.97 -40.03
C PRO A 82 23.42 29.80 -40.94
N MET A 83 23.35 30.06 -42.26
CA MET A 83 23.08 29.02 -43.27
C MET A 83 24.22 27.99 -43.41
N ASP A 84 25.40 28.31 -42.90
CA ASP A 84 26.62 27.49 -42.99
C ASP A 84 27.10 27.15 -41.57
N SER A 85 26.24 26.53 -40.77
CA SER A 85 26.46 26.35 -39.33
C SER A 85 27.50 25.28 -38.95
N ALA A 86 28.28 24.73 -39.89
CA ALA A 86 29.37 23.78 -39.61
C ALA A 86 28.99 22.61 -38.67
N GLY A 87 27.73 22.16 -38.67
CA GLY A 87 27.25 21.09 -37.78
C GLY A 87 26.80 21.55 -36.38
N ARG A 88 26.75 22.86 -36.11
CA ARG A 88 26.31 23.41 -34.83
C ARG A 88 24.83 23.15 -34.57
N SER A 89 24.54 22.40 -33.53
CA SER A 89 23.17 22.19 -33.03
C SER A 89 22.81 23.27 -32.02
N THR A 90 21.59 23.81 -32.11
CA THR A 90 21.12 24.88 -31.23
C THR A 90 19.74 24.53 -30.71
N PHE A 91 19.53 24.76 -29.42
CA PHE A 91 18.23 24.64 -28.79
C PHE A 91 17.91 25.93 -28.07
N ARG A 92 16.65 26.29 -28.13
CA ARG A 92 16.13 27.47 -27.46
C ARG A 92 14.83 27.11 -26.77
N VAL A 93 14.75 27.41 -25.49
CA VAL A 93 13.49 27.42 -24.75
C VAL A 93 13.13 28.87 -24.44
N SER A 94 11.85 29.22 -24.62
CA SER A 94 11.36 30.54 -24.21
C SER A 94 9.93 30.46 -23.69
N PRO A 95 9.57 31.28 -22.69
CA PRO A 95 8.18 31.43 -22.27
C PRO A 95 7.32 31.92 -23.44
N SER A 96 6.07 31.46 -23.47
CA SER A 96 5.15 31.67 -24.58
C SER A 96 3.75 31.98 -24.08
N ASN A 97 2.96 32.72 -24.87
CA ASN A 97 1.53 32.88 -24.60
C ASN A 97 0.71 31.65 -25.03
N GLY A 98 1.34 30.70 -25.74
CA GLY A 98 0.76 29.45 -26.20
C GLY A 98 -0.21 29.62 -27.37
N THR A 99 -0.19 28.66 -28.28
CA THR A 99 -1.13 28.51 -29.40
C THR A 99 -2.09 27.35 -29.16
N LEU A 100 -1.57 26.22 -28.65
CA LEU A 100 -2.38 25.08 -28.23
C LEU A 100 -2.88 25.27 -26.79
N HIS A 101 -2.03 25.83 -25.93
CA HIS A 101 -2.26 26.07 -24.51
C HIS A 101 -2.29 27.57 -24.21
N PRO A 102 -3.41 28.27 -24.49
CA PRO A 102 -3.47 29.72 -24.32
C PRO A 102 -3.30 30.10 -22.85
N MET A 103 -2.17 30.73 -22.51
CA MET A 103 -1.82 31.11 -21.14
C MET A 103 -2.88 32.03 -20.50
N ALA A 104 -3.55 32.85 -21.32
CA ALA A 104 -4.63 33.76 -20.89
C ALA A 104 -6.00 33.08 -20.70
N SER A 105 -6.09 31.75 -20.81
CA SER A 105 -7.34 31.02 -20.65
C SER A 105 -8.00 31.26 -19.29
N THR A 106 -9.31 31.49 -19.31
CA THR A 106 -10.14 31.54 -18.10
C THR A 106 -10.73 30.18 -17.72
N THR A 107 -10.61 29.19 -18.62
CA THR A 107 -11.17 27.84 -18.45
C THR A 107 -10.15 26.81 -17.96
N ARG A 108 -8.86 27.16 -17.96
CA ARG A 108 -7.78 26.37 -17.37
C ARG A 108 -6.79 27.29 -16.65
N ALA A 109 -6.31 26.88 -15.49
CA ALA A 109 -5.40 27.67 -14.67
C ALA A 109 -3.92 27.36 -15.01
N TYR A 110 -3.46 27.85 -16.16
CA TYR A 110 -2.06 27.69 -16.59
C TYR A 110 -1.10 28.50 -15.71
N PHE A 111 0.01 27.90 -15.28
CA PHE A 111 1.06 28.60 -14.55
C PHE A 111 2.42 28.60 -15.28
N SER A 112 2.56 27.80 -16.33
CA SER A 112 3.70 27.85 -17.25
C SER A 112 3.27 27.43 -18.65
N VAL A 113 3.70 28.16 -19.67
CA VAL A 113 3.60 27.77 -21.08
C VAL A 113 4.89 28.24 -21.73
N PHE A 114 5.57 27.35 -22.44
CA PHE A 114 6.85 27.63 -23.07
C PHE A 114 7.05 26.77 -24.30
N ASP A 115 7.83 27.31 -25.23
CA ASP A 115 8.17 26.65 -26.47
C ASP A 115 9.62 26.20 -26.43
N MET A 116 9.85 24.96 -26.85
CA MET A 116 11.15 24.39 -27.08
C MET A 116 11.36 24.28 -28.58
N LEU A 117 12.49 24.79 -29.06
CA LEU A 117 12.86 24.78 -30.46
C LEU A 117 14.26 24.16 -30.57
N SER A 118 14.38 23.07 -31.31
CA SER A 118 15.64 22.33 -31.48
C SER A 118 16.02 22.28 -32.95
N LEU A 119 17.26 22.68 -33.25
CA LEU A 119 17.92 22.54 -34.54
C LEU A 119 19.08 21.59 -34.36
N THR A 120 18.96 20.39 -34.91
CA THR A 120 20.01 19.38 -34.88
C THR A 120 20.60 19.19 -36.27
N HIS A 121 21.91 18.96 -36.32
CA HIS A 121 22.62 18.61 -37.55
C HIS A 121 23.10 17.16 -37.44
N PRO A 122 22.36 16.18 -38.00
CA PRO A 122 22.83 14.81 -38.04
C PRO A 122 24.01 14.69 -39.02
N ASP A 123 24.95 13.78 -38.73
CA ASP A 123 26.11 13.55 -39.59
C ASP A 123 25.68 13.07 -40.98
N GLY A 124 25.92 13.90 -42.01
CA GLY A 124 25.64 13.57 -43.40
C GLY A 124 24.18 13.74 -43.84
N GLU A 125 23.32 14.34 -43.02
CA GLU A 125 21.93 14.68 -43.35
C GLU A 125 21.66 16.19 -43.30
N ASP A 126 20.54 16.60 -43.88
CA ASP A 126 20.05 17.97 -43.77
C ASP A 126 19.68 18.32 -42.32
N PRO A 127 19.81 19.59 -41.91
CA PRO A 127 19.45 20.02 -40.56
C PRO A 127 17.96 19.74 -40.28
N SER A 128 17.69 19.10 -39.14
CA SER A 128 16.32 18.83 -38.70
C SER A 128 15.90 19.85 -37.66
N VAL A 129 14.68 20.40 -37.83
CA VAL A 129 14.12 21.40 -36.90
C VAL A 129 12.85 20.87 -36.29
N THR A 130 12.80 20.85 -34.97
CA THR A 130 11.63 20.41 -34.20
C THR A 130 11.19 21.51 -33.25
N GLY A 131 9.88 21.71 -33.18
CA GLY A 131 9.25 22.64 -32.26
C GLY A 131 8.25 21.91 -31.38
N THR A 132 8.26 22.20 -30.09
CA THR A 132 7.32 21.64 -29.12
C THR A 132 6.80 22.73 -28.20
N GLU A 133 5.50 22.77 -27.99
CA GLU A 133 4.87 23.64 -26.99
C GLU A 133 4.52 22.80 -25.77
N CYS A 134 5.04 23.19 -24.60
CA CYS A 134 4.77 22.54 -23.33
C CYS A 134 4.01 23.47 -22.40
N ALA A 135 3.09 22.92 -21.62
CA ALA A 135 2.28 23.67 -20.68
C ALA A 135 2.15 22.93 -19.35
N LEU A 136 2.03 23.71 -18.28
CA LEU A 136 1.71 23.26 -16.93
C LEU A 136 0.53 24.07 -16.37
N TRP A 137 -0.43 23.38 -15.78
CA TRP A 137 -1.63 23.96 -15.20
C TRP A 137 -2.05 23.25 -13.92
N PHE A 138 -2.85 23.94 -13.11
CA PHE A 138 -3.48 23.31 -11.94
C PHE A 138 -4.63 22.40 -12.35
N CYS A 139 -4.70 21.23 -11.74
CA CYS A 139 -5.75 20.24 -11.96
C CYS A 139 -6.17 19.59 -10.63
N ILE A 140 -7.31 18.91 -10.64
CA ILE A 140 -7.73 18.02 -9.57
C ILE A 140 -7.40 16.60 -9.99
N GLN A 141 -6.82 15.83 -9.07
CA GLN A 141 -6.57 14.40 -9.24
C GLN A 141 -7.33 13.62 -8.18
N ALA A 142 -7.92 12.49 -8.56
CA ALA A 142 -8.46 11.51 -7.63
C ALA A 142 -7.45 10.38 -7.44
N LEU A 143 -7.00 10.23 -6.20
CA LEU A 143 -5.93 9.30 -5.84
C LEU A 143 -6.50 8.08 -5.14
N SER A 144 -6.06 6.91 -5.60
CA SER A 144 -6.22 5.64 -4.89
C SER A 144 -4.96 5.37 -4.10
N LEU A 145 -5.07 5.34 -2.77
CA LEU A 145 -3.97 5.06 -1.86
C LEU A 145 -4.21 3.71 -1.17
N ASN A 146 -3.19 2.87 -1.18
CA ASN A 146 -3.15 1.66 -0.38
C ASN A 146 -1.75 1.46 0.18
N THR A 147 -1.69 0.85 1.36
CA THR A 147 -0.46 0.41 1.99
C THR A 147 -0.60 -1.07 2.21
N THR A 148 0.36 -1.85 1.69
CA THR A 148 0.44 -3.30 1.88
C THR A 148 1.83 -3.63 2.39
N GLU A 149 1.92 -4.39 3.48
CA GLU A 149 3.19 -4.79 4.09
C GLU A 149 4.10 -3.59 4.44
N GLY A 150 3.49 -2.44 4.77
CA GLY A 150 4.21 -1.20 5.11
C GLY A 150 4.69 -0.39 3.90
N SER A 151 4.54 -0.88 2.67
CA SER A 151 4.82 -0.11 1.46
C SER A 151 3.56 0.55 0.92
N GLN A 152 3.61 1.86 0.66
CA GLN A 152 2.49 2.62 0.09
C GLN A 152 2.55 2.61 -1.43
N PHE A 153 1.40 2.49 -2.09
CA PHE A 153 1.25 2.77 -3.52
C PHE A 153 0.20 3.86 -3.72
N GLU A 154 0.48 4.72 -4.68
CA GLU A 154 -0.40 5.83 -5.07
C GLU A 154 -0.68 5.72 -6.58
N ASN A 155 -1.96 5.73 -6.95
CA ASN A 155 -2.38 5.71 -8.35
C ASN A 155 -3.39 6.84 -8.63
N VAL A 156 -3.18 7.57 -9.71
CA VAL A 156 -4.13 8.58 -10.21
C VAL A 156 -5.23 7.88 -11.00
N VAL A 157 -6.47 7.93 -10.51
CA VAL A 157 -7.62 7.26 -11.12
C VAL A 157 -8.36 8.18 -12.11
N ALA A 158 -8.44 9.48 -11.79
CA ALA A 158 -9.10 10.46 -12.64
C ALA A 158 -8.47 11.84 -12.46
N ASN A 159 -8.56 12.67 -13.50
CA ASN A 159 -8.11 14.05 -13.48
C ASN A 159 -9.22 15.03 -13.94
N TRP A 160 -9.07 16.30 -13.57
CA TRP A 160 -9.97 17.36 -13.99
C TRP A 160 -9.27 18.71 -14.04
N SER A 161 -9.38 19.44 -15.15
CA SER A 161 -8.66 20.70 -15.36
C SER A 161 -9.57 21.90 -15.62
N THR A 162 -10.88 21.69 -15.76
CA THR A 162 -11.82 22.77 -16.11
C THR A 162 -12.05 23.69 -14.92
N THR A 163 -11.74 24.96 -15.14
CA THR A 163 -11.88 26.06 -14.17
C THR A 163 -12.80 27.15 -14.72
N ALA A 164 -13.22 28.06 -13.85
CA ALA A 164 -13.83 29.32 -14.21
C ALA A 164 -13.20 30.43 -13.37
N LEU A 165 -12.81 31.52 -14.03
CA LEU A 165 -12.29 32.70 -13.35
C LEU A 165 -13.42 33.42 -12.62
N LYS A 166 -13.35 33.48 -11.29
CA LYS A 166 -14.24 34.28 -10.46
C LYS A 166 -13.48 35.51 -9.96
N ARG A 167 -14.00 36.70 -10.27
CA ARG A 167 -13.50 37.95 -9.71
C ARG A 167 -14.21 38.19 -8.37
N GLY A 168 -13.42 38.40 -7.31
CA GLY A 168 -13.97 38.75 -6.00
C GLY A 168 -14.73 40.07 -6.07
N GLY A 169 -16.03 40.04 -5.74
CA GLY A 169 -16.81 41.25 -5.47
C GLY A 169 -16.86 41.48 -3.96
N SER A 170 -16.26 42.58 -3.48
CA SER A 170 -16.35 43.13 -2.10
C SER A 170 -16.16 42.16 -0.91
N GLY A 171 -15.68 40.94 -1.12
CA GLY A 171 -15.40 39.94 -0.09
C GLY A 171 -13.90 39.71 0.12
N ALA A 172 -13.54 38.97 1.19
CA ALA A 172 -12.18 38.68 1.63
C ALA A 172 -11.31 37.81 0.67
N HIS A 173 -11.76 37.60 -0.57
CA HIS A 173 -11.08 36.77 -1.56
C HIS A 173 -10.86 37.58 -2.85
N GLY A 174 -9.62 37.54 -3.36
CA GLY A 174 -9.21 38.20 -4.61
C GLY A 174 -9.76 37.49 -5.87
N THR A 175 -9.14 37.75 -7.02
CA THR A 175 -9.47 37.02 -8.25
C THR A 175 -8.93 35.59 -8.15
N GLU A 176 -9.73 34.59 -8.54
CA GLU A 176 -9.34 33.18 -8.38
C GLU A 176 -9.91 32.29 -9.49
N HIS A 177 -9.16 31.25 -9.86
CA HIS A 177 -9.64 30.17 -10.70
C HIS A 177 -10.31 29.12 -9.83
N VAL A 178 -11.61 28.91 -10.02
CA VAL A 178 -12.38 27.89 -9.28
C VAL A 178 -12.62 26.70 -10.18
N PHE A 179 -12.39 25.49 -9.69
CA PHE A 179 -12.73 24.28 -10.44
C PHE A 179 -14.25 24.09 -10.49
N VAL A 180 -14.79 23.85 -11.68
CA VAL A 180 -16.24 23.77 -11.94
C VAL A 180 -16.59 22.51 -12.72
N ASN A 181 -17.87 22.11 -12.68
CA ASN A 181 -18.42 20.97 -13.41
C ASN A 181 -17.73 19.62 -13.11
N MET A 182 -17.12 19.48 -11.93
CA MET A 182 -16.45 18.25 -11.51
C MET A 182 -17.45 17.10 -11.36
N SER A 183 -17.06 15.92 -11.85
CA SER A 183 -17.85 14.69 -11.67
C SER A 183 -17.65 14.15 -10.25
N ALA A 184 -18.64 14.37 -9.38
CA ALA A 184 -18.61 13.91 -7.99
C ALA A 184 -18.38 12.40 -7.87
N SER A 185 -19.01 11.59 -8.74
CA SER A 185 -18.88 10.14 -8.70
C SER A 185 -17.51 9.62 -9.15
N LYS A 186 -16.82 10.32 -10.06
CA LYS A 186 -15.49 9.91 -10.55
C LYS A 186 -14.36 10.38 -9.65
N LEU A 187 -14.48 11.58 -9.07
CA LEU A 187 -13.41 12.19 -8.27
C LEU A 187 -13.60 12.02 -6.77
N ASN A 188 -14.76 11.52 -6.31
CA ASN A 188 -15.16 11.52 -4.91
C ASN A 188 -15.19 12.93 -4.28
N THR A 189 -15.53 13.95 -5.08
CA THR A 189 -15.66 15.34 -4.62
C THR A 189 -17.03 15.60 -4.01
N ASP A 190 -17.06 16.45 -2.98
CA ASP A 190 -18.30 16.89 -2.34
C ASP A 190 -18.87 18.13 -3.02
N ASN A 191 -20.18 18.30 -3.00
CA ASN A 191 -20.83 19.51 -3.54
C ASN A 191 -20.53 20.76 -2.69
N GLY A 192 -20.21 20.57 -1.39
CA GLY A 192 -19.84 21.66 -0.48
C GLY A 192 -18.36 22.07 -0.53
N THR A 193 -17.50 21.29 -1.19
CA THR A 193 -16.05 21.56 -1.24
C THR A 193 -15.69 22.48 -2.40
N ARG A 194 -15.04 23.60 -2.10
CA ARG A 194 -14.55 24.56 -3.10
C ARG A 194 -13.06 24.35 -3.33
N TYR A 195 -12.69 23.97 -4.55
CA TYR A 195 -11.31 23.94 -5.00
C TYR A 195 -11.02 25.20 -5.82
N ALA A 196 -10.00 25.96 -5.43
CA ALA A 196 -9.63 27.18 -6.12
C ALA A 196 -8.13 27.46 -6.01
N VAL A 197 -7.62 28.22 -6.98
CA VAL A 197 -6.26 28.75 -6.99
C VAL A 197 -6.35 30.26 -7.17
N THR A 198 -5.67 31.00 -6.30
CA THR A 198 -5.69 32.46 -6.34
C THR A 198 -4.89 32.99 -7.54
N HIS A 199 -5.31 34.13 -8.07
CA HIS A 199 -4.60 34.81 -9.16
C HIS A 199 -3.19 35.21 -8.75
N GLU A 200 -3.02 35.58 -7.48
CA GLU A 200 -1.75 35.89 -6.84
C GLU A 200 -0.77 34.70 -6.95
N ALA A 201 -1.21 33.50 -6.58
CA ALA A 201 -0.37 32.30 -6.65
C ALA A 201 0.03 31.95 -8.10
N ILE A 202 -0.91 32.08 -9.04
CA ILE A 202 -0.64 31.85 -10.47
C ILE A 202 0.37 32.88 -10.99
N THR A 203 0.22 34.15 -10.62
CA THR A 203 1.11 35.23 -11.08
C THR A 203 2.53 35.04 -10.54
N ALA A 204 2.66 34.67 -9.26
CA ALA A 204 3.95 34.38 -8.63
C ALA A 204 4.66 33.19 -9.29
N LEU A 205 3.91 32.13 -9.61
CA LEU A 205 4.48 30.98 -10.30
C LEU A 205 4.84 31.32 -11.74
N ARG A 206 4.01 32.06 -12.47
CA ARG A 206 4.31 32.47 -13.84
C ARG A 206 5.59 33.30 -13.90
N SER A 207 5.75 34.30 -13.04
CA SER A 207 6.97 35.12 -13.02
C SER A 207 8.22 34.27 -12.77
N PHE A 208 8.16 33.35 -11.80
CA PHE A 208 9.26 32.43 -11.54
C PHE A 208 9.54 31.48 -12.70
N MET A 209 8.49 30.90 -13.30
CA MET A 209 8.61 29.97 -14.43
C MET A 209 9.18 30.65 -15.67
N THR A 210 8.84 31.92 -15.94
CA THR A 210 9.39 32.66 -17.10
C THR A 210 10.90 32.82 -17.02
N ALA A 211 11.47 32.93 -15.82
CA ALA A 211 12.92 33.07 -15.64
C ALA A 211 13.69 31.77 -15.92
N ILE A 212 13.09 30.60 -15.62
CA ILE A 212 13.76 29.29 -15.78
C ILE A 212 13.44 28.61 -17.11
N THR A 213 12.35 29.01 -17.78
CA THR A 213 11.93 28.51 -19.11
C THR A 213 12.50 29.37 -20.24
N SER A 214 13.58 30.11 -19.99
CA SER A 214 14.23 30.97 -20.96
C SER A 214 15.71 30.67 -21.01
N GLY A 215 16.20 30.25 -22.17
CA GLY A 215 17.62 30.09 -22.40
C GLY A 215 17.93 29.33 -23.68
N THR A 216 19.22 29.18 -23.94
CA THR A 216 19.75 28.50 -25.11
C THR A 216 20.80 27.49 -24.74
N VAL A 217 20.98 26.52 -25.62
CA VAL A 217 22.14 25.63 -25.64
C VAL A 217 22.73 25.68 -27.02
N GLN A 218 24.06 25.75 -27.07
CA GLN A 218 24.82 25.71 -28.30
C GLN A 218 25.78 24.53 -28.22
N ALA A 219 25.62 23.58 -29.13
CA ALA A 219 26.44 22.39 -29.24
C ALA A 219 27.21 22.42 -30.55
N ASP A 220 28.53 22.37 -30.46
CA ASP A 220 29.46 22.30 -31.58
C ASP A 220 30.47 21.17 -31.35
N ALA A 221 31.26 20.81 -32.36
CA ALA A 221 32.21 19.69 -32.32
C ALA A 221 33.25 19.79 -31.20
N SER A 222 33.48 20.98 -30.64
CA SER A 222 34.51 21.24 -29.62
C SER A 222 33.96 21.75 -28.28
N ALA A 223 32.68 22.14 -28.21
CA ALA A 223 32.11 22.79 -27.03
C ALA A 223 30.61 22.54 -26.90
N LEU A 224 30.17 22.34 -25.66
CA LEU A 224 28.77 22.35 -25.24
C LEU A 224 28.59 23.52 -24.29
N ASP A 225 27.78 24.49 -24.68
CA ASP A 225 27.50 25.69 -23.87
C ASP A 225 26.02 25.73 -23.47
N TYR A 226 25.77 25.74 -22.16
CA TYR A 226 24.45 25.80 -21.56
C TYR A 226 24.28 27.12 -20.83
N THR A 227 23.22 27.86 -21.15
CA THR A 227 22.89 29.09 -20.41
C THR A 227 22.48 28.84 -18.96
N SER A 228 21.98 27.64 -18.65
CA SER A 228 21.65 27.21 -17.28
C SER A 228 21.39 25.69 -17.21
N ASP A 229 21.52 25.13 -16.00
CA ASP A 229 21.26 23.72 -15.69
C ASP A 229 19.83 23.28 -16.03
N TRP A 230 18.83 24.17 -15.89
CA TRP A 230 17.44 23.86 -16.24
C TRP A 230 17.26 23.70 -17.76
N VAL A 231 17.96 24.50 -18.55
CA VAL A 231 17.91 24.43 -20.01
C VAL A 231 18.66 23.18 -20.50
N GLU A 232 19.75 22.80 -19.83
CA GLU A 232 20.43 21.51 -20.07
C GLU A 232 19.48 20.33 -19.81
N ALA A 233 18.78 20.32 -18.67
CA ALA A 233 17.80 19.27 -18.35
C ALA A 233 16.67 19.20 -19.38
N MET A 234 16.17 20.36 -19.82
CA MET A 234 15.16 20.46 -20.89
C MET A 234 15.66 19.94 -22.23
N TRP A 235 16.90 20.28 -22.65
CA TRP A 235 17.50 19.72 -23.86
C TRP A 235 17.56 18.19 -23.75
N ASN A 236 18.08 17.67 -22.63
CA ASN A 236 18.22 16.23 -22.43
C ASN A 236 16.87 15.51 -22.50
N ALA A 237 15.81 16.11 -21.96
CA ALA A 237 14.44 15.59 -22.06
C ALA A 237 13.95 15.46 -23.52
N THR A 238 14.43 16.30 -24.44
CA THR A 238 14.08 16.21 -25.88
C THR A 238 14.85 15.13 -26.64
N ALA A 239 15.96 14.62 -26.10
CA ALA A 239 16.83 13.67 -26.80
C ALA A 239 16.15 12.33 -27.13
N GLY A 240 15.20 11.90 -26.30
CA GLY A 240 14.41 10.67 -26.51
C GLY A 240 13.09 10.88 -27.26
N GLY A 241 12.89 12.06 -27.89
CA GLY A 241 11.65 12.40 -28.59
C GLY A 241 10.49 12.74 -27.65
N MET A 242 9.25 12.58 -28.16
CA MET A 242 8.05 12.96 -27.41
C MET A 242 7.85 12.07 -26.15
N ASP A 243 8.13 10.77 -26.24
CA ASP A 243 7.93 9.84 -25.12
C ASP A 243 8.81 10.15 -23.90
N SER A 244 10.03 10.65 -24.10
CA SER A 244 10.90 11.08 -22.99
C SER A 244 10.45 12.43 -22.43
N LEU A 245 10.00 13.33 -23.30
CA LEU A 245 9.51 14.63 -22.91
C LEU A 245 8.19 14.54 -22.11
N ASP A 246 7.29 13.63 -22.50
CA ASP A 246 6.05 13.32 -21.79
C ASP A 246 6.32 12.77 -20.38
N ARG A 247 7.33 11.91 -20.24
CA ARG A 247 7.78 11.43 -18.92
C ARG A 247 8.39 12.55 -18.09
N TRP A 248 9.22 13.39 -18.69
CA TRP A 248 9.84 14.52 -18.01
C TRP A 248 8.80 15.53 -17.50
N ILE A 249 7.84 15.93 -18.34
CA ILE A 249 6.78 16.87 -17.92
C ILE A 249 5.84 16.23 -16.89
N ALA A 250 5.62 14.92 -16.94
CA ALA A 250 4.88 14.19 -15.91
C ALA A 250 5.63 14.16 -14.57
N THR A 251 6.96 13.96 -14.56
CA THR A 251 7.80 14.05 -13.36
C THR A 251 7.79 15.48 -12.78
N PHE A 252 7.86 16.49 -13.64
CA PHE A 252 7.70 17.89 -13.22
C PHE A 252 6.36 18.08 -12.52
N ALA A 253 5.26 17.67 -13.16
CA ALA A 253 3.92 17.80 -12.64
C ALA A 253 3.75 17.04 -11.31
N ALA A 254 4.36 15.86 -11.16
CA ALA A 254 4.36 15.11 -9.91
C ALA A 254 5.07 15.87 -8.78
N SER A 255 6.24 16.47 -9.04
CA SER A 255 6.98 17.28 -8.05
C SER A 255 6.15 18.45 -7.54
N MET A 256 5.53 19.19 -8.46
CA MET A 256 4.63 20.28 -8.12
C MET A 256 3.40 19.79 -7.36
N SER A 257 2.82 18.66 -7.75
CA SER A 257 1.66 18.07 -7.07
C SER A 257 1.97 17.71 -5.62
N THR A 258 3.13 17.11 -5.36
CA THR A 258 3.65 16.82 -4.02
C THR A 258 3.74 18.08 -3.16
N GLU A 259 4.30 19.16 -3.70
CA GLU A 259 4.41 20.42 -2.98
C GLU A 259 3.05 21.10 -2.75
N ILE A 260 2.16 21.09 -3.74
CA ILE A 260 0.80 21.63 -3.59
C ILE A 260 0.06 20.90 -2.46
N ARG A 261 0.21 19.56 -2.39
CA ARG A 261 -0.39 18.74 -1.34
C ARG A 261 0.22 19.00 0.04
N ARG A 262 1.52 19.31 0.11
CA ARG A 262 2.24 19.59 1.36
C ARG A 262 2.00 21.01 1.90
N SER A 263 1.94 22.01 1.01
CA SER A 263 1.85 23.44 1.36
C SER A 263 0.43 24.02 1.26
N GLY A 264 -0.49 23.29 0.66
CA GLY A 264 -1.88 23.71 0.46
C GLY A 264 -2.58 24.03 1.78
N LYS A 265 -3.34 25.14 1.79
CA LYS A 265 -4.13 25.56 2.96
C LYS A 265 -5.58 25.09 2.81
N LEU A 266 -6.07 24.36 3.81
CA LEU A 266 -7.51 24.11 3.96
C LEU A 266 -8.12 25.21 4.83
N SER A 267 -8.94 26.06 4.21
CA SER A 267 -9.77 27.02 4.94
C SER A 267 -11.09 26.33 5.29
N SER A 268 -11.35 26.11 6.58
CA SER A 268 -12.58 25.49 7.07
C SER A 268 -13.24 26.44 8.06
N ASP A 269 -14.52 26.74 7.84
CA ASP A 269 -15.35 27.60 8.71
C ASP A 269 -15.54 26.99 10.12
N SER A 270 -15.27 25.69 10.27
CA SER A 270 -15.49 24.90 11.49
C SER A 270 -14.23 24.26 12.08
N GLY A 271 -13.03 24.75 11.73
CA GLY A 271 -11.78 24.43 12.42
C GLY A 271 -11.14 23.07 12.11
N SER A 272 -11.82 22.16 11.42
CA SER A 272 -11.21 20.95 10.84
C SER A 272 -11.59 20.82 9.37
N GLY A 273 -10.59 20.63 8.50
CA GLY A 273 -10.81 20.30 7.10
C GLY A 273 -11.42 18.90 6.95
N LYS A 274 -12.13 18.65 5.84
CA LYS A 274 -12.66 17.32 5.53
C LYS A 274 -11.51 16.30 5.49
N ARG A 275 -11.60 15.26 6.32
CA ARG A 275 -10.67 14.13 6.35
C ARG A 275 -11.27 12.94 5.61
N TYR A 276 -10.42 12.25 4.86
CA TYR A 276 -10.77 11.01 4.18
C TYR A 276 -10.22 9.87 5.02
N ASP A 277 -11.05 9.33 5.91
CA ASP A 277 -10.65 8.26 6.83
C ASP A 277 -10.44 6.95 6.06
N GLY A 278 -9.33 6.27 6.33
CA GLY A 278 -9.01 4.96 5.76
C GLY A 278 -9.39 3.82 6.69
N SER A 279 -9.37 2.59 6.18
CA SER A 279 -9.48 1.36 6.96
C SER A 279 -8.12 0.71 7.17
N ALA A 280 -7.79 0.39 8.42
CA ALA A 280 -6.59 -0.33 8.82
C ALA A 280 -6.94 -1.80 9.09
N MET A 281 -6.22 -2.73 8.45
CA MET A 281 -6.37 -4.16 8.67
C MET A 281 -5.39 -4.63 9.74
N GLN A 282 -5.89 -5.39 10.71
CA GLN A 282 -5.08 -5.98 11.78
C GLN A 282 -5.16 -7.51 11.71
N LEU A 283 -4.03 -8.17 12.00
CA LEU A 283 -4.01 -9.63 12.17
C LEU A 283 -4.79 -10.01 13.43
N ALA A 284 -5.95 -10.65 13.25
CA ALA A 284 -6.75 -11.20 14.33
C ALA A 284 -6.56 -12.72 14.41
N PRO A 285 -6.35 -13.31 15.61
CA PRO A 285 -6.28 -14.75 15.75
C PRO A 285 -7.65 -15.38 15.43
N PHE A 286 -7.71 -16.18 14.37
CA PHE A 286 -8.91 -16.91 13.99
C PHE A 286 -8.85 -18.35 14.55
N ILE A 287 -9.58 -18.60 15.64
CA ILE A 287 -9.66 -19.93 16.26
C ILE A 287 -10.82 -20.71 15.65
N ARG A 288 -10.53 -21.71 14.83
CA ARG A 288 -11.52 -22.67 14.32
C ARG A 288 -11.53 -23.91 15.20
N VAL A 289 -12.50 -24.02 16.10
CA VAL A 289 -12.68 -25.21 16.94
C VAL A 289 -13.22 -26.36 16.11
N GLN A 290 -12.43 -27.44 15.97
CA GLN A 290 -12.82 -28.65 15.29
C GLN A 290 -13.42 -29.65 16.30
N TRP A 291 -14.74 -29.60 16.48
CA TRP A 291 -15.48 -30.46 17.44
C TRP A 291 -15.32 -31.97 17.20
N TYR A 292 -14.94 -32.38 15.98
CA TYR A 292 -14.71 -33.79 15.63
C TYR A 292 -13.69 -34.48 16.54
N TRP A 293 -12.67 -33.76 17.01
CA TRP A 293 -11.65 -34.34 17.89
C TRP A 293 -12.18 -34.69 19.30
N LEU A 294 -13.34 -34.17 19.70
CA LEU A 294 -13.97 -34.52 20.97
C LEU A 294 -14.72 -35.86 20.93
N VAL A 295 -14.89 -36.45 19.74
CA VAL A 295 -15.55 -37.76 19.59
C VAL A 295 -14.75 -38.86 20.30
N TYR A 296 -13.42 -38.86 20.19
CA TYR A 296 -12.57 -39.87 20.82
C TYR A 296 -12.66 -39.88 22.35
N PRO A 297 -12.41 -38.77 23.09
CA PRO A 297 -12.54 -38.76 24.54
C PRO A 297 -13.97 -39.02 25.00
N ALA A 298 -15.00 -38.54 24.28
CA ALA A 298 -16.39 -38.84 24.60
C ALA A 298 -16.69 -40.34 24.48
N PHE A 299 -16.21 -40.99 23.42
CA PHE A 299 -16.36 -42.42 23.22
C PHE A 299 -15.64 -43.25 24.31
N MET A 300 -14.44 -42.83 24.71
CA MET A 300 -13.71 -43.46 25.82
C MET A 300 -14.46 -43.37 27.16
N ILE A 301 -15.12 -42.24 27.43
CA ILE A 301 -15.96 -42.09 28.63
C ILE A 301 -17.20 -43.00 28.55
N VAL A 302 -17.84 -43.08 27.39
CA VAL A 302 -19.00 -43.97 27.20
C VAL A 302 -18.60 -45.43 27.38
N LEU A 303 -17.48 -45.86 26.80
CA LEU A 303 -16.96 -47.22 26.96
C LEU A 303 -16.59 -47.54 28.40
N SER A 304 -15.99 -46.60 29.14
CA SER A 304 -15.61 -46.83 30.54
C SER A 304 -16.82 -46.96 31.44
N VAL A 305 -17.85 -46.12 31.25
CA VAL A 305 -19.13 -46.23 31.97
C VAL A 305 -19.84 -47.54 31.60
N TYR A 306 -19.84 -47.91 30.32
CA TYR A 306 -20.40 -49.19 29.87
C TYR A 306 -19.71 -50.37 30.55
N PHE A 307 -18.37 -50.43 30.52
CA PHE A 307 -17.59 -51.48 31.15
C PHE A 307 -17.86 -51.56 32.66
N LEU A 308 -17.93 -50.41 33.35
CA LEU A 308 -18.25 -50.35 34.78
C LEU A 308 -19.64 -50.92 35.08
N LEU A 309 -20.67 -50.53 34.33
CA LEU A 309 -22.01 -51.05 34.54
C LEU A 309 -22.07 -52.56 34.24
N HIS A 310 -21.40 -53.01 33.19
CA HIS A 310 -21.37 -54.42 32.82
C HIS A 310 -20.69 -55.28 33.88
N THR A 311 -19.60 -54.80 34.47
CA THR A 311 -18.89 -55.48 35.57
C THR A 311 -19.71 -55.51 36.86
N ILE A 312 -20.44 -54.44 37.19
CA ILE A 312 -21.38 -54.43 38.34
C ILE A 312 -22.51 -55.46 38.14
N ILE A 313 -23.11 -55.52 36.95
CA ILE A 313 -24.21 -56.44 36.67
C ILE A 313 -23.71 -57.90 36.67
N ALA A 314 -22.58 -58.17 36.04
CA ALA A 314 -22.00 -59.52 36.01
C ALA A 314 -21.64 -60.00 37.43
N SER A 315 -20.93 -59.17 38.21
CA SER A 315 -20.59 -59.50 39.60
C SER A 315 -21.82 -59.71 40.50
N ALA A 316 -22.90 -58.95 40.28
CA ALA A 316 -24.15 -59.13 41.00
C ALA A 316 -24.90 -60.42 40.60
N ARG A 317 -24.87 -60.80 39.31
CA ARG A 317 -25.47 -62.05 38.82
C ARG A 317 -24.74 -63.29 39.30
N ASP A 318 -23.41 -63.23 39.29
CA ASP A 318 -22.55 -64.35 39.69
C ASP A 318 -22.41 -64.45 41.22
N GLY A 319 -23.10 -63.59 41.98
CA GLY A 319 -23.13 -63.63 43.45
C GLY A 319 -21.77 -63.40 44.10
N VAL A 320 -20.83 -62.77 43.38
CA VAL A 320 -19.46 -62.57 43.85
C VAL A 320 -19.47 -61.58 45.00
N SER A 321 -19.08 -62.02 46.19
CA SER A 321 -18.97 -61.16 47.36
C SER A 321 -17.82 -60.17 47.19
N VAL A 322 -18.07 -58.89 47.52
CA VAL A 322 -17.11 -57.78 47.35
C VAL A 322 -16.00 -57.90 48.38
N TRP A 323 -15.04 -58.77 48.09
CA TRP A 323 -13.80 -58.89 48.82
C TRP A 323 -12.81 -58.06 48.04
N LYS A 324 -12.61 -56.82 48.47
CA LYS A 324 -11.57 -55.94 47.91
C LYS A 324 -10.18 -56.58 48.19
N SER A 325 -9.14 -55.78 48.34
CA SER A 325 -7.82 -56.20 48.81
C SER A 325 -7.77 -56.55 50.32
N GLY A 326 -8.88 -57.00 50.91
CA GLY A 326 -8.95 -57.33 52.33
C GLY A 326 -8.40 -58.72 52.60
N ALA A 327 -7.43 -58.87 53.49
CA ALA A 327 -6.93 -60.17 53.95
C ALA A 327 -7.85 -60.84 55.01
N LEU A 328 -8.81 -60.08 55.55
CA LEU A 328 -9.79 -60.50 56.56
C LEU A 328 -10.65 -61.72 56.17
N PRO A 329 -11.13 -61.86 54.91
CA PRO A 329 -11.86 -63.06 54.50
C PRO A 329 -11.01 -64.33 54.63
N MET A 330 -9.71 -64.26 54.35
CA MET A 330 -8.80 -65.41 54.53
C MET A 330 -8.61 -65.78 56.00
N LEU A 331 -8.68 -64.81 56.92
CA LEU A 331 -8.55 -65.06 58.36
C LEU A 331 -9.79 -65.75 58.97
N PHE A 332 -10.98 -65.45 58.44
CA PHE A 332 -12.24 -65.96 58.96
C PHE A 332 -12.82 -67.17 58.20
N CYS A 333 -12.17 -67.58 57.10
CA CYS A 333 -12.51 -68.83 56.42
C CYS A 333 -12.00 -70.02 57.23
N ARG A 334 -12.87 -70.97 57.56
CA ARG A 334 -12.46 -72.23 58.20
C ARG A 334 -12.02 -73.22 57.13
N ILE A 335 -10.86 -73.83 57.32
CA ILE A 335 -10.41 -74.95 56.49
C ILE A 335 -11.15 -76.21 56.98
N ASP A 336 -11.68 -77.00 56.05
CA ASP A 336 -12.36 -78.28 56.33
C ASP A 336 -11.49 -79.19 57.19
N ASP A 337 -12.10 -79.85 58.18
CA ASP A 337 -11.40 -80.69 59.14
C ASP A 337 -10.63 -81.83 58.44
N ASN A 338 -11.08 -82.31 57.26
CA ASN A 338 -10.35 -83.31 56.47
C ASN A 338 -8.99 -82.82 55.95
N ILE A 339 -8.88 -81.53 55.63
CA ILE A 339 -7.62 -80.91 55.19
C ILE A 339 -6.76 -80.67 56.43
N HIS A 340 -7.36 -80.16 57.49
CA HIS A 340 -6.69 -79.92 58.77
C HIS A 340 -6.08 -81.21 59.36
N ASP A 341 -6.79 -82.33 59.28
CA ASP A 341 -6.32 -83.64 59.73
C ASP A 341 -5.14 -84.17 58.89
N ARG A 342 -5.08 -83.81 57.60
CA ARG A 342 -3.94 -84.16 56.72
C ARG A 342 -2.70 -83.32 56.96
N VAL A 343 -2.85 -82.11 57.50
CA VAL A 343 -1.73 -81.26 57.88
C VAL A 343 -0.96 -81.90 59.04
N GLY A 344 -1.64 -82.45 60.06
CA GLY A 344 -1.01 -83.13 61.19
C GLY A 344 0.14 -82.33 61.82
N ASP A 345 1.26 -83.01 62.08
CA ASP A 345 2.54 -82.42 62.52
C ASP A 345 3.38 -81.83 61.36
N GLY A 346 2.80 -81.70 60.16
CA GLY A 346 3.48 -81.19 58.96
C GLY A 346 3.90 -79.73 59.06
N MET A 347 3.41 -78.97 60.06
CA MET A 347 3.92 -77.63 60.40
C MET A 347 5.27 -77.66 61.14
N ASP A 348 5.64 -78.79 61.74
CA ASP A 348 6.87 -78.94 62.52
C ASP A 348 8.05 -79.45 61.67
N VAL A 349 7.83 -79.70 60.37
CA VAL A 349 8.83 -80.21 59.41
C VAL A 349 9.00 -79.20 58.26
N PRO A 350 10.24 -78.85 57.85
CA PRO A 350 10.47 -78.01 56.68
C PRO A 350 9.81 -78.61 55.42
N ASP A 351 9.09 -77.78 54.65
CA ASP A 351 8.28 -78.15 53.46
C ASP A 351 7.17 -79.19 53.69
N GLY A 352 6.90 -79.58 54.93
CA GLY A 352 5.90 -80.60 55.26
C GLY A 352 4.47 -80.20 54.92
N LEU A 353 4.14 -78.90 54.87
CA LEU A 353 2.81 -78.43 54.46
C LEU A 353 2.59 -78.57 52.94
N GLU A 354 3.58 -78.18 52.15
CA GLU A 354 3.51 -78.22 50.69
C GLU A 354 3.51 -79.66 50.20
N GLU A 355 4.34 -80.52 50.80
CA GLU A 355 4.38 -81.96 50.48
C GLU A 355 3.07 -82.69 50.83
N ARG A 356 2.41 -82.32 51.95
CA ARG A 356 1.22 -83.05 52.43
C ARG A 356 -0.10 -82.52 51.86
N VAL A 357 -0.16 -81.24 51.51
CA VAL A 357 -1.43 -80.58 51.17
C VAL A 357 -1.33 -79.60 50.00
N GLY A 358 -0.13 -79.36 49.44
CA GLY A 358 0.11 -78.42 48.34
C GLY A 358 -0.66 -78.78 47.06
N ASP A 359 -0.86 -80.06 46.80
CA ASP A 359 -1.57 -80.56 45.61
C ASP A 359 -3.10 -80.66 45.79
N VAL A 360 -3.63 -80.27 46.96
CA VAL A 360 -5.06 -80.36 47.24
C VAL A 360 -5.79 -79.16 46.65
N CYS A 361 -6.52 -79.39 45.56
CA CYS A 361 -7.45 -78.39 45.04
C CYS A 361 -8.55 -78.13 46.06
N VAL A 362 -8.70 -76.88 46.49
CA VAL A 362 -9.75 -76.45 47.42
C VAL A 362 -10.73 -75.52 46.73
N ALA A 363 -12.01 -75.75 46.96
CA ALA A 363 -13.08 -74.86 46.52
C ALA A 363 -13.66 -74.14 47.73
N MET A 364 -13.85 -72.83 47.59
CA MET A 364 -14.53 -72.04 48.59
C MET A 364 -16.03 -72.28 48.50
N TYR A 365 -16.66 -72.54 49.63
CA TYR A 365 -18.10 -72.73 49.72
C TYR A 365 -18.67 -71.91 50.87
N ARG A 366 -19.96 -71.61 50.78
CA ARG A 366 -20.71 -70.94 51.84
C ARG A 366 -21.60 -71.96 52.54
N GLY A 367 -21.34 -72.21 53.81
CA GLY A 367 -22.16 -73.11 54.64
C GLY A 367 -23.53 -72.51 54.94
N GLU A 368 -24.51 -73.35 55.28
CA GLU A 368 -25.88 -72.95 55.63
C GLU A 368 -25.95 -72.02 56.85
N ASN A 369 -24.95 -72.10 57.73
CA ASN A 369 -24.74 -71.21 58.87
C ASN A 369 -24.15 -69.83 58.48
N GLY A 370 -23.95 -69.58 57.18
CA GLY A 370 -23.43 -68.33 56.64
C GLY A 370 -21.91 -68.17 56.72
N GLN A 371 -21.18 -69.16 57.26
CA GLN A 371 -19.72 -69.14 57.34
C GLN A 371 -19.10 -69.57 56.00
N TRP A 372 -17.98 -68.95 55.66
CA TRP A 372 -17.18 -69.33 54.50
C TRP A 372 -16.16 -70.37 54.91
N GLY A 373 -16.03 -71.42 54.11
CA GLY A 373 -15.06 -72.47 54.33
C GLY A 373 -14.41 -72.93 53.04
N PHE A 374 -13.25 -73.56 53.19
CA PHE A 374 -12.57 -74.23 52.09
C PHE A 374 -12.79 -75.73 52.24
N ARG A 375 -13.41 -76.37 51.25
CA ARG A 375 -13.51 -77.84 51.17
C ARG A 375 -12.60 -78.37 50.09
N THR A 376 -12.22 -79.64 50.18
CA THR A 376 -11.54 -80.32 49.08
C THR A 376 -12.46 -80.34 47.87
N ALA A 377 -11.97 -79.88 46.73
CA ALA A 377 -12.64 -80.06 45.46
C ALA A 377 -12.45 -81.53 45.08
N SER A 378 -13.45 -82.36 45.35
CA SER A 378 -13.49 -83.71 44.78
C SER A 378 -13.52 -83.57 43.27
N GLY A 379 -12.53 -84.15 42.59
CA GLY A 379 -12.51 -84.25 41.14
C GLY A 379 -13.58 -85.24 40.68
N ASP A 380 -14.84 -84.86 40.78
CA ASP A 380 -15.89 -85.37 39.92
C ASP A 380 -15.98 -84.41 38.73
N GLY A 381 -15.59 -84.92 37.57
CA GLY A 381 -15.62 -84.15 36.34
C GLY A 381 -17.04 -83.78 35.94
N GLU A 382 -17.24 -82.50 35.62
CA GLU A 382 -17.81 -82.02 34.36
C GLU A 382 -17.34 -80.59 34.07
#